data_AF-A0AAE7CSA5-F1
#
_entry.id   AF-A0AAE7CSA5-F1
#
_cell.length_a   1.000
_cell.length_b   1.000
_cell.length_c   1.000
_cell.angle_alpha   90.00
_cell.angle_beta   90.00
_cell.angle_gamma   90.00
#
_symmetry.space_group_name_H-M   'P 1'
#
loop_
_entity.id
_entity.type
_entity.pdbx_description
1 polymer ?
#
loop_
_entity_poly.entity_id
_entity_poly.type
_entity_poly.pdbx_seq_one_letter_code
_entity_poly.pdbx_strand_id
1 'polypeptide(L)'
;MNENESLIAKLKNVGNPVFLLKMSYDLRKFLQHHQVDFPQTGDFDRVYIEVSGMPFECYQAGVAKLELMPEKGSVIRMSRDALIGVANLFHTEFEVKDDESLLSSLLIDLRKVRHIKQYKNILMIIDQSFETNLRMKELIKTIINQLR
;
A
#
# COMPACT_ATOMS: atom_id res chain seq x y z
N MET A 1 8.81 -28.48 -19.70
CA MET A 1 9.09 -27.19 -19.05
C MET A 1 8.78 -27.37 -17.58
N ASN A 2 9.82 -27.41 -16.74
CA ASN A 2 9.67 -27.73 -15.31
C ASN A 2 9.02 -26.55 -14.57
N GLU A 3 8.27 -26.82 -13.49
CA GLU A 3 7.62 -25.79 -12.67
C GLU A 3 8.58 -24.69 -12.19
N ASN A 4 9.85 -25.06 -11.93
CA ASN A 4 10.91 -24.15 -11.55
C ASN A 4 11.29 -23.16 -12.67
N GLU A 5 11.27 -23.59 -13.94
CA GLU A 5 11.55 -22.73 -15.10
C GLU A 5 10.40 -21.72 -15.31
N SER A 6 9.16 -22.16 -15.09
CA SER A 6 7.95 -21.32 -15.11
C SER A 6 7.98 -20.24 -14.02
N LEU A 7 8.38 -20.59 -12.79
CA LEU A 7 8.51 -19.64 -11.69
C LEU A 7 9.62 -18.61 -11.95
N ILE A 8 10.79 -19.05 -12.42
CA ILE A 8 11.91 -18.15 -12.75
C ILE A 8 11.54 -17.22 -13.92
N ALA A 9 10.82 -17.71 -14.92
CA ALA A 9 10.33 -16.90 -16.04
C ALA A 9 9.29 -15.86 -15.60
N LYS A 10 8.37 -16.21 -14.70
CA LYS A 10 7.41 -15.26 -14.10
C LYS A 10 8.12 -14.21 -13.24
N LEU A 11 9.15 -14.61 -12.49
CA LEU A 11 9.98 -13.70 -11.69
C LEU A 11 10.80 -12.74 -12.55
N LYS A 12 11.34 -13.19 -13.70
CA LYS A 12 12.09 -12.34 -14.65
C LYS A 12 11.34 -11.07 -15.04
N ASN A 13 10.00 -11.12 -15.13
CA ASN A 13 9.17 -9.97 -15.48
C ASN A 13 8.95 -8.97 -14.33
N VAL A 14 9.16 -9.39 -13.08
CA VAL A 14 8.98 -8.55 -11.87
C VAL A 14 10.33 -8.00 -11.37
N GLY A 15 11.43 -8.74 -11.61
CA GLY A 15 12.80 -8.37 -11.27
C GLY A 15 13.65 -9.61 -10.94
N ASN A 16 14.97 -9.45 -10.83
CA ASN A 16 15.83 -10.51 -10.28
C ASN A 16 15.34 -10.88 -8.85
N PRO A 17 15.25 -12.17 -8.47
CA PRO A 17 14.92 -12.58 -7.09
C PRO A 17 15.62 -11.79 -5.98
N VAL A 18 16.88 -11.40 -6.18
CA VAL A 18 17.66 -10.56 -5.26
C VAL A 18 16.99 -9.20 -5.02
N PHE A 19 16.42 -8.61 -6.07
CA PHE A 19 15.70 -7.34 -5.98
C PHE A 19 14.45 -7.46 -5.10
N LEU A 20 13.68 -8.54 -5.25
CA LEU A 20 12.46 -8.78 -4.45
C LEU A 20 12.78 -9.02 -2.98
N LEU A 21 13.87 -9.74 -2.68
CA LEU A 21 14.36 -9.93 -1.31
C LEU A 21 14.77 -8.60 -0.69
N LYS A 22 15.48 -7.75 -1.44
CA LYS A 22 15.87 -6.41 -0.97
C LYS A 22 14.66 -5.52 -0.72
N MET A 23 13.70 -5.50 -1.65
CA MET A 23 12.44 -4.76 -1.48
C MET A 23 11.69 -5.24 -0.23
N SER A 24 11.58 -6.55 -0.03
CA SER A 24 10.92 -7.13 1.15
C SER A 24 11.62 -6.77 2.46
N TYR A 25 12.95 -6.71 2.45
CA TYR A 25 13.75 -6.27 3.60
C TYR A 25 13.54 -4.79 3.89
N ASP A 26 13.65 -3.93 2.87
CA ASP A 26 13.47 -2.49 2.98
C ASP A 26 12.05 -2.16 3.48
N LEU A 27 11.01 -2.82 2.93
CA LEU A 27 9.63 -2.69 3.39
C LEU A 27 9.45 -3.13 4.84
N ARG A 28 10.02 -4.28 5.23
CA ARG A 28 9.92 -4.75 6.62
C ARG A 28 10.54 -3.74 7.58
N LYS A 29 11.73 -3.23 7.25
CA LYS A 29 12.40 -2.22 8.07
C LYS A 29 11.57 -0.95 8.15
N PHE A 30 11.02 -0.49 7.02
CA PHE A 30 10.14 0.67 6.97
C PHE A 30 8.95 0.50 7.93
N LEU A 31 8.15 -0.55 7.77
CA LEU A 31 6.99 -0.82 8.63
C LEU A 31 7.33 -0.81 10.12
N GLN A 32 8.49 -1.35 10.51
CA GLN A 32 8.94 -1.37 11.91
C GLN A 32 9.17 0.02 12.52
N HIS A 33 9.55 1.03 11.71
CA HIS A 33 9.75 2.40 12.18
C HIS A 33 8.46 3.22 12.21
N HIS A 34 7.40 2.75 11.54
CA HIS A 34 6.13 3.45 11.40
C HIS A 34 4.96 2.72 12.10
N GLN A 35 5.26 1.95 13.14
CA GLN A 35 4.23 1.26 13.91
C GLN A 35 3.42 2.25 14.75
N VAL A 36 2.09 2.12 14.70
CA VAL A 36 1.18 2.83 15.60
C VAL A 36 0.40 1.85 16.47
N ASP A 37 0.12 2.26 17.70
CA ASP A 37 -0.72 1.49 18.62
C ASP A 37 -2.20 1.74 18.29
N PHE A 38 -2.70 0.99 17.30
CA PHE A 38 -4.11 0.97 16.93
C PHE A 38 -4.65 -0.45 17.08
N PRO A 39 -5.75 -0.66 17.84
CA PRO A 39 -6.28 -2.00 18.10
C PRO A 39 -6.57 -2.78 16.83
N GLN A 40 -6.22 -4.06 16.80
CA GLN A 40 -6.34 -4.91 15.62
C GLN A 40 -7.47 -5.94 15.82
N THR A 41 -8.24 -6.22 14.77
CA THR A 41 -9.32 -7.22 14.78
C THR A 41 -8.82 -8.61 14.41
N GLY A 42 -7.70 -8.70 13.68
CA GLY A 42 -7.23 -9.92 13.05
C GLY A 42 -7.96 -10.23 11.72
N ASP A 43 -8.91 -9.38 11.34
CA ASP A 43 -9.52 -9.35 10.01
C ASP A 43 -8.65 -8.49 9.08
N PHE A 44 -8.16 -9.11 8.02
CA PHE A 44 -7.29 -8.48 7.01
C PHE A 44 -8.00 -8.33 5.65
N ASP A 45 -9.32 -8.56 5.61
CA ASP A 45 -10.14 -8.36 4.42
C ASP A 45 -10.59 -6.90 4.27
N ARG A 46 -10.41 -6.08 5.31
CA ARG A 46 -10.71 -4.64 5.33
C ARG A 46 -9.50 -3.87 5.82
N VAL A 47 -9.22 -2.75 5.16
CA VAL A 47 -8.18 -1.80 5.56
C VAL A 47 -8.80 -0.42 5.62
N TYR A 48 -8.50 0.29 6.69
CA TYR A 48 -8.89 1.67 6.85
C TYR A 48 -7.70 2.57 6.51
N ILE A 49 -7.92 3.48 5.57
CA ILE A 49 -6.93 4.50 5.21
C ILE A 49 -7.38 5.81 5.82
N GLU A 50 -6.49 6.50 6.53
CA GLU A 50 -6.73 7.85 7.03
C GLU A 50 -5.79 8.83 6.31
N VAL A 51 -6.36 9.81 5.62
CA VAL A 51 -5.60 10.87 4.94
C VAL A 51 -5.89 12.20 5.61
N SER A 52 -4.91 12.75 6.34
CA SER A 52 -5.06 14.03 7.05
C SER A 52 -6.36 14.13 7.89
N GLY A 53 -6.72 13.06 8.60
CA GLY A 53 -7.92 12.97 9.43
C GLY A 53 -9.21 12.60 8.69
N MET A 54 -9.17 12.38 7.38
CA MET A 54 -10.31 11.86 6.62
C MET A 54 -10.22 10.32 6.53
N PRO A 55 -11.17 9.57 7.09
CA PRO A 55 -11.15 8.12 7.06
C PRO A 55 -11.80 7.56 5.78
N PHE A 56 -11.25 6.47 5.29
CA PHE A 56 -11.71 5.72 4.12
C PHE A 56 -11.63 4.22 4.41
N GLU A 57 -12.53 3.44 3.84
CA GLU A 57 -12.46 1.98 3.81
C GLU A 57 -12.02 1.51 2.42
N CYS A 58 -11.05 0.60 2.39
CA CYS A 58 -10.67 -0.14 1.19
C CYS A 58 -11.36 -1.51 1.16
N TYR A 59 -12.05 -1.78 0.06
CA TYR A 59 -12.72 -3.05 -0.21
C TYR A 59 -12.61 -3.39 -1.69
N GLN A 60 -12.26 -4.63 -2.04
CA GLN A 60 -12.36 -5.17 -3.42
C GLN A 60 -11.87 -4.19 -4.52
N ALA A 61 -10.69 -3.61 -4.35
CA ALA A 61 -10.10 -2.60 -5.26
C ALA A 61 -10.75 -1.21 -5.30
N GLY A 62 -11.79 -0.97 -4.51
CA GLY A 62 -12.45 0.32 -4.32
C GLY A 62 -12.08 0.98 -2.99
N VAL A 63 -12.44 2.25 -2.91
CA VAL A 63 -12.31 3.09 -1.72
C VAL A 63 -13.64 3.80 -1.51
N ALA A 64 -14.13 3.82 -0.28
CA ALA A 64 -15.27 4.65 0.08
C ALA A 64 -14.92 5.50 1.30
N LYS A 65 -15.31 6.78 1.27
CA LYS A 65 -15.20 7.66 2.43
C LYS A 65 -16.05 7.15 3.59
N LEU A 66 -15.50 7.25 4.80
CA LEU A 66 -16.20 7.00 6.05
C LEU A 66 -16.51 8.32 6.76
N GLU A 67 -17.56 8.32 7.58
CA GLU A 67 -17.82 9.44 8.50
C GLU A 67 -16.84 9.43 9.68
N LEU A 68 -16.52 8.25 10.21
CA LEU A 68 -15.68 8.04 11.39
C LEU A 68 -14.76 6.85 11.21
N MET A 69 -13.57 6.95 11.82
CA MET A 69 -12.62 5.85 11.89
C MET A 69 -13.14 4.79 12.87
N PRO A 70 -13.09 3.48 12.52
CA PRO A 70 -13.42 2.41 13.47
C PRO A 70 -12.51 2.41 14.69
N GLU A 71 -12.96 1.81 15.80
CA GLU A 71 -12.15 1.69 17.03
C GLU A 71 -11.03 0.65 16.94
N LYS A 72 -11.12 -0.26 15.96
CA LYS A 72 -10.17 -1.36 15.74
C LYS A 72 -10.17 -1.81 14.28
N GLY A 73 -9.02 -2.30 13.81
CA GLY A 73 -8.84 -2.87 12.47
C GLY A 73 -7.44 -2.66 11.91
N SER A 74 -7.26 -3.01 10.64
CA SER A 74 -6.02 -2.73 9.91
C SER A 74 -6.00 -1.28 9.44
N VAL A 75 -5.00 -0.49 9.86
CA VAL A 75 -4.92 0.93 9.54
C VAL A 75 -3.65 1.29 8.78
N ILE A 76 -3.80 2.21 7.82
CA ILE A 76 -2.72 2.96 7.19
C ILE A 76 -3.06 4.45 7.31
N ARG A 77 -2.16 5.27 7.83
CA ARG A 77 -2.30 6.73 7.86
C ARG A 77 -1.23 7.40 7.03
N MET A 78 -1.57 8.53 6.43
CA MET A 78 -0.62 9.40 5.74
C MET A 78 -1.14 10.84 5.65
N SER A 79 -0.25 11.78 5.36
CA SER A 79 -0.65 13.12 4.97
C SER A 79 -1.17 13.15 3.53
N ARG A 80 -2.00 14.14 3.24
CA ARG A 80 -2.43 14.42 1.86
C ARG A 80 -1.28 14.80 0.93
N ASP A 81 -0.26 15.48 1.45
CA ASP A 81 0.94 15.82 0.68
C ASP A 81 1.71 14.56 0.27
N ALA A 82 1.80 13.57 1.15
CA ALA A 82 2.40 12.27 0.83
C ALA A 82 1.59 11.54 -0.25
N LEU A 83 0.25 11.55 -0.15
CA LEU A 83 -0.65 10.97 -1.14
C LEU A 83 -0.45 11.60 -2.53
N ILE A 84 -0.44 12.93 -2.60
CA ILE A 84 -0.18 13.70 -3.83
C ILE A 84 1.24 13.41 -4.37
N GLY A 85 2.23 13.30 -3.49
CA GLY A 85 3.59 12.94 -3.87
C GLY A 85 3.64 11.58 -4.60
N VAL A 86 2.91 10.58 -4.10
CA VAL A 86 2.82 9.26 -4.75
C VAL A 86 2.07 9.35 -6.08
N ALA A 87 0.98 10.14 -6.15
CA ALA A 87 0.23 10.38 -7.39
C ALA A 87 1.12 10.98 -8.48
N ASN A 88 1.91 11.99 -8.12
CA ASN A 88 2.86 12.63 -9.03
C ASN A 88 3.96 11.67 -9.50
N LEU A 89 4.46 10.79 -8.62
CA LEU A 89 5.43 9.75 -8.99
C LEU A 89 4.88 8.78 -10.04
N PHE A 90 3.57 8.51 -10.02
CA PHE A 90 2.91 7.60 -10.94
C PHE A 90 2.31 8.27 -12.18
N HIS A 91 2.30 9.60 -12.20
CA HIS A 91 1.56 10.39 -13.19
C HIS A 91 0.07 10.03 -13.21
N THR A 92 -0.50 9.75 -12.04
CA THR A 92 -1.93 9.52 -11.86
C THR A 92 -2.66 10.85 -12.07
N GLU A 93 -3.65 10.88 -12.94
CA GLU A 93 -4.53 12.05 -13.07
C GLU A 93 -5.49 12.08 -11.87
N PHE A 94 -5.60 13.23 -11.21
CA PHE A 94 -6.52 13.41 -10.09
C PHE A 94 -7.07 14.82 -10.04
N GLU A 95 -8.30 14.95 -9.55
CA GLU A 95 -8.85 16.23 -9.16
C GLU A 95 -8.31 16.61 -7.78
N VAL A 96 -7.89 17.86 -7.63
CA VAL A 96 -7.15 18.31 -6.44
C VAL A 96 -7.89 18.04 -5.14
N LYS A 97 -9.23 17.95 -5.11
CA LYS A 97 -10.06 17.84 -3.88
C LYS A 97 -10.74 16.49 -3.65
N ASP A 98 -10.50 15.50 -4.51
CA ASP A 98 -11.18 14.21 -4.41
C ASP A 98 -10.20 13.10 -3.99
N ASP A 99 -9.98 13.01 -2.68
CA ASP A 99 -9.06 12.03 -2.10
C ASP A 99 -9.59 10.58 -2.29
N GLU A 100 -10.90 10.36 -2.40
CA GLU A 100 -11.49 9.02 -2.64
C GLU A 100 -11.16 8.50 -4.04
N SER A 101 -11.38 9.34 -5.06
CA SER A 101 -11.02 9.02 -6.45
C SER A 101 -9.51 8.89 -6.62
N LEU A 102 -8.72 9.75 -5.97
CA LEU A 102 -7.27 9.67 -5.99
C LEU A 102 -6.77 8.37 -5.35
N LEU A 103 -7.26 8.00 -4.17
CA LEU A 103 -6.91 6.74 -3.51
C LEU A 103 -7.27 5.54 -4.39
N SER A 104 -8.47 5.52 -4.97
CA SER A 104 -8.92 4.46 -5.88
C SER A 104 -7.99 4.33 -7.09
N SER A 105 -7.64 5.45 -7.72
CA SER A 105 -6.72 5.48 -8.88
C SER A 105 -5.32 5.01 -8.50
N LEU A 106 -4.81 5.44 -7.35
CA LEU A 106 -3.51 5.00 -6.82
C LEU A 106 -3.49 3.50 -6.50
N LEU A 107 -4.55 2.94 -5.94
CA LEU A 107 -4.65 1.49 -5.71
C LEU A 107 -4.61 0.68 -7.01
N ILE A 108 -5.14 1.24 -8.11
CA ILE A 108 -5.04 0.64 -9.45
C ILE A 108 -3.60 0.77 -9.98
N ASP A 109 -2.96 1.93 -9.82
CA ASP A 109 -1.59 2.14 -10.27
C ASP A 109 -0.58 1.29 -9.50
N LEU A 110 -0.72 1.14 -8.18
CA LEU A 110 0.15 0.31 -7.34
C LEU A 110 0.18 -1.17 -7.78
N ARG A 111 -0.85 -1.65 -8.48
CA ARG A 111 -0.90 -3.01 -9.05
C ARG A 111 0.01 -3.19 -10.26
N LYS A 112 0.35 -2.11 -10.97
CA LYS A 112 1.07 -2.21 -12.24
C LYS A 112 2.55 -2.49 -11.95
N VAL A 113 3.07 -3.56 -12.57
CA VAL A 113 4.46 -4.03 -12.41
C VAL A 113 5.50 -2.94 -12.63
N ARG A 114 5.23 -1.97 -13.53
CA ARG A 114 6.12 -0.85 -13.80
C ARG A 114 6.46 -0.01 -12.56
N HIS A 115 5.55 0.08 -11.59
CA HIS A 115 5.71 0.87 -10.38
C HIS A 115 6.40 0.11 -9.24
N ILE A 116 6.53 -1.23 -9.32
CA ILE A 116 7.25 -2.04 -8.32
C ILE A 116 8.70 -1.56 -8.17
N LYS A 117 9.33 -1.15 -9.28
CA LYS A 117 10.70 -0.62 -9.27
C LYS A 117 10.85 0.71 -8.56
N GLN A 118 9.76 1.46 -8.38
CA GLN A 118 9.74 2.76 -7.73
C GLN A 118 9.50 2.68 -6.20
N TYR A 119 9.45 1.47 -5.61
CA TYR A 119 9.11 1.29 -4.18
C TYR A 119 9.93 2.19 -3.25
N LYS A 120 11.24 2.38 -3.51
CA LYS A 120 12.08 3.24 -2.68
C LYS A 120 11.65 4.70 -2.69
N ASN A 121 11.24 5.20 -3.85
CA ASN A 121 10.75 6.56 -3.98
C ASN A 121 9.41 6.70 -3.26
N ILE A 122 8.54 5.69 -3.35
CA ILE A 122 7.28 5.66 -2.59
C ILE A 122 7.60 5.77 -1.10
N LEU A 123 8.44 4.87 -0.57
CA LEU A 123 8.80 4.86 0.86
C LEU A 123 9.36 6.21 1.31
N MET A 124 10.25 6.82 0.52
CA MET A 124 10.82 8.13 0.81
C MET A 124 9.77 9.25 0.83
N ILE A 125 8.79 9.22 -0.07
CA ILE A 125 7.71 10.22 -0.14
C ILE A 125 6.81 10.13 1.09
N ILE A 126 6.46 8.93 1.52
CA ILE A 126 5.48 8.72 2.60
C ILE A 126 6.12 8.76 4.00
N ASP A 127 7.44 8.56 4.10
CA ASP A 127 8.22 8.38 5.35
C ASP A 127 7.80 9.32 6.49
N GLN A 128 7.69 10.63 6.22
CA GLN A 128 7.45 11.62 7.28
C GLN A 128 6.06 11.55 7.94
N SER A 129 5.07 10.95 7.28
CA SER A 129 3.68 10.96 7.74
C SER A 129 3.02 9.59 7.80
N PHE A 130 3.74 8.56 7.35
CA PHE A 130 3.20 7.22 7.27
C PHE A 130 3.14 6.57 8.65
N GLU A 131 2.00 5.95 8.93
CA GLU A 131 1.81 5.11 10.12
C GLU A 131 0.98 3.87 9.76
N THR A 132 1.20 2.76 10.44
CA THR A 132 0.38 1.56 10.31
C THR A 132 0.51 0.66 11.53
N ASN A 133 -0.53 -0.13 11.80
CA ASN A 133 -0.44 -1.23 12.79
C ASN A 133 -0.14 -2.58 12.12
N LEU A 134 0.16 -2.60 10.82
CA LEU A 134 0.45 -3.80 10.05
C LEU A 134 1.94 -4.14 10.09
N ARG A 135 2.24 -5.38 10.46
CA ARG A 135 3.54 -6.00 10.23
C ARG A 135 3.60 -6.55 8.81
N MET A 136 4.81 -6.83 8.32
CA MET A 136 5.03 -7.33 6.95
C MET A 136 4.11 -8.52 6.56
N LYS A 137 3.93 -9.49 7.46
CA LYS A 137 3.06 -10.65 7.22
C LYS A 137 1.60 -10.24 7.01
N GLU A 138 1.14 -9.24 7.76
CA GLU A 138 -0.24 -8.75 7.74
C GLU A 138 -0.46 -7.87 6.53
N LEU A 139 0.49 -6.97 6.22
CA LEU A 139 0.47 -6.18 4.98
C LEU A 139 0.40 -7.09 3.74
N ILE A 140 1.18 -8.16 3.67
CA ILE A 140 1.11 -9.12 2.55
C ILE A 140 -0.30 -9.74 2.45
N LYS A 141 -0.89 -10.17 3.57
CA LYS A 141 -2.26 -10.74 3.57
C LYS A 141 -3.28 -9.73 3.06
N THR A 142 -3.23 -8.52 3.60
CA THR A 142 -4.05 -7.39 3.18
C THR A 142 -3.93 -7.15 1.68
N ILE A 143 -2.71 -7.06 1.14
CA ILE A 143 -2.48 -6.86 -0.29
C ILE A 143 -3.09 -8.02 -1.09
N ILE A 144 -2.82 -9.27 -0.70
CA ILE A 144 -3.38 -10.45 -1.41
C ILE A 144 -4.91 -10.43 -1.41
N ASN A 145 -5.55 -10.03 -0.31
CA ASN A 145 -7.00 -9.97 -0.20
C ASN A 145 -7.61 -8.82 -1.02
N GLN A 146 -6.96 -7.65 -1.05
CA GLN A 146 -7.43 -6.48 -1.79
C GLN A 146 -7.11 -6.53 -3.29
N LEU A 147 -6.10 -7.31 -3.69
CA LEU A 147 -5.65 -7.47 -5.07
C LEU A 147 -6.24 -8.70 -5.77
N ARG A 148 -7.03 -9.52 -5.07
CA ARG A 148 -7.76 -10.64 -5.66
C ARG A 148 -8.92 -10.20 -6.54
#